data_AF-A0A8J5T0Y2-F1
#
_entry.id   AF-A0A8J5T0Y2-F1
#
_cell.length_a   1.000
_cell.length_b   1.000
_cell.length_c   1.000
_cell.angle_alpha   90.00
_cell.angle_beta   90.00
_cell.angle_gamma   90.00
#
_symmetry.space_group_name_H-M   'P 1'
#
loop_
_entity.id
_entity.type
_entity.pdbx_description
1 polymer ?
#
loop_
_entity_poly.entity_id
_entity_poly.type
_entity_poly.pdbx_seq_one_letter_code
_entity_poly.pdbx_strand_id
1 'polypeptide(L)'
;MGDLGGALREAAAEEEEQDAAATAPGGGGDGGGADHLVVMVHGIVGSAADWKFGAEQFEKLLSDKVIVHCSNCNMYKLSLDGVDVMGERLAREIIEETNKRPQIKKISFVSHSVGGLVARYAIGRLYRPPRQTSQSAPQNMNDIDKGTIIGLEAVNFITVASPHLGSRGNKQVPFLFGFTVIETFACYIIHLIFGKTGKHLFLTDNDDGMPPLLLRMVDDWGDAQFMSALQSFKRRVAYSNVGHDRILFLLLKS
;
A
#
# COMPACT_ATOMS: atom_id res chain seq x y z
N MET A 1 0.44 -57.77 66.90
CA MET A 1 1.23 -58.10 65.70
C MET A 1 0.75 -57.18 64.59
N GLY A 2 1.60 -56.24 64.18
CA GLY A 2 1.32 -55.24 63.16
C GLY A 2 2.54 -54.34 63.05
N ASP A 3 3.39 -54.67 62.08
CA ASP A 3 4.77 -54.22 61.93
C ASP A 3 4.88 -52.81 61.31
N LEU A 4 6.00 -52.16 61.62
CA LEU A 4 6.39 -50.78 61.32
C LEU A 4 7.30 -50.71 60.08
N GLY A 5 7.22 -49.58 59.36
CA GLY A 5 8.30 -49.06 58.51
C GLY A 5 8.07 -49.24 57.01
N GLY A 6 8.33 -48.27 56.13
CA GLY A 6 9.00 -46.99 56.27
C GLY A 6 8.81 -46.16 55.00
N ALA A 7 9.04 -44.86 55.11
CA ALA A 7 8.83 -43.81 54.11
C ALA A 7 9.92 -43.77 53.02
N LEU A 8 9.59 -43.23 51.82
CA LEU A 8 10.13 -41.97 51.26
C LEU A 8 9.94 -41.86 49.73
N ARG A 9 9.23 -40.77 49.35
CA ARG A 9 9.45 -39.78 48.25
C ARG A 9 10.08 -40.21 46.91
N GLU A 10 9.42 -40.04 45.76
CA GLU A 10 9.12 -38.79 44.99
C GLU A 10 10.15 -38.58 43.86
N ALA A 11 9.72 -38.65 42.58
CA ALA A 11 10.34 -37.95 41.46
C ALA A 11 9.46 -38.03 40.20
N ALA A 12 9.29 -36.88 39.56
CA ALA A 12 8.55 -36.63 38.33
C ALA A 12 9.27 -37.17 37.09
N ALA A 13 8.50 -37.41 36.02
CA ALA A 13 9.02 -37.58 34.67
C ALA A 13 8.24 -36.65 33.72
N GLU A 14 8.95 -35.66 33.20
CA GLU A 14 8.56 -34.79 32.10
C GLU A 14 8.81 -35.54 30.78
N GLU A 15 7.87 -35.49 29.84
CA GLU A 15 8.05 -36.01 28.49
C GLU A 15 8.63 -34.91 27.59
N GLU A 16 9.91 -35.04 27.24
CA GLU A 16 10.56 -34.29 26.16
C GLU A 16 10.27 -34.97 24.82
N GLU A 17 9.53 -34.28 23.94
CA GLU A 17 9.38 -34.68 22.55
C GLU A 17 10.46 -33.98 21.71
N GLN A 18 11.46 -34.77 21.29
CA GLN A 18 12.49 -34.40 20.34
C GLN A 18 11.91 -34.41 18.92
N ASP A 19 11.86 -33.26 18.27
CA ASP A 19 11.58 -33.20 16.83
C ASP A 19 12.83 -32.79 16.04
N ALA A 20 13.18 -33.64 15.09
CA ALA A 20 14.44 -33.69 14.41
C ALA A 20 14.59 -32.57 13.37
N ALA A 21 15.73 -31.88 13.39
CA ALA A 21 16.13 -30.94 12.38
C ALA A 21 16.30 -31.63 11.01
N ALA A 22 15.33 -31.46 10.12
CA ALA A 22 15.45 -31.82 8.71
C ALA A 22 16.16 -30.68 7.96
N THR A 23 17.44 -30.90 7.63
CA THR A 23 18.25 -30.03 6.78
C THR A 23 17.70 -30.08 5.35
N ALA A 24 17.06 -28.98 4.90
CA ALA A 24 16.65 -28.82 3.52
C ALA A 24 17.88 -28.64 2.59
N PRO A 25 17.84 -29.17 1.36
CA PRO A 25 18.95 -29.05 0.42
C PRO A 25 19.08 -27.60 -0.06
N GLY A 26 20.31 -27.07 0.02
CA GLY A 26 20.67 -25.75 -0.48
C GLY A 26 20.40 -25.62 -1.97
N GLY A 27 19.34 -24.88 -2.32
CA GLY A 27 19.14 -24.36 -3.66
C GLY A 27 20.11 -23.20 -3.88
N GLY A 28 20.99 -23.35 -4.87
CA GLY A 28 21.85 -22.27 -5.35
C GLY A 28 21.01 -21.10 -5.85
N GLY A 29 20.88 -20.07 -5.02
CA GLY A 29 20.38 -18.76 -5.40
C GLY A 29 21.56 -17.86 -5.74
N ASP A 30 21.57 -17.35 -6.97
CA ASP A 30 22.45 -16.26 -7.40
C ASP A 30 22.47 -15.15 -6.34
N GLY A 31 23.66 -14.73 -5.93
CA GLY A 31 23.92 -13.88 -4.75
C GLY A 31 23.50 -12.41 -4.87
N GLY A 32 22.40 -12.13 -5.58
CA GLY A 32 21.79 -10.80 -5.67
C GLY A 32 20.69 -10.66 -4.62
N GLY A 33 20.92 -9.86 -3.58
CA GLY A 33 19.89 -9.53 -2.59
C GLY A 33 18.64 -8.89 -3.22
N ALA A 34 17.54 -8.82 -2.46
CA ALA A 34 16.26 -8.29 -2.91
C ALA A 34 16.38 -6.92 -3.62
N ASP A 35 15.86 -6.84 -4.85
CA ASP A 35 15.97 -5.67 -5.74
C ASP A 35 14.62 -5.01 -6.06
N HIS A 36 13.54 -5.45 -5.39
CA HIS A 36 12.17 -5.02 -5.66
C HIS A 36 11.54 -4.37 -4.42
N LEU A 37 11.30 -3.06 -4.47
CA LEU A 37 10.61 -2.33 -3.43
C LEU A 37 9.08 -2.49 -3.54
N VAL A 38 8.43 -2.94 -2.47
CA VAL A 38 6.96 -2.97 -2.34
C VAL A 38 6.54 -1.90 -1.35
N VAL A 39 5.94 -0.82 -1.85
CA VAL A 39 5.44 0.30 -1.06
C VAL A 39 3.98 0.03 -0.66
N MET A 40 3.73 -0.05 0.64
CA MET A 40 2.40 -0.25 1.20
C MET A 40 1.85 1.07 1.74
N VAL A 41 0.68 1.50 1.24
CA VAL A 41 0.10 2.83 1.54
C VAL A 41 -1.25 2.66 2.25
N HIS A 42 -1.35 3.17 3.47
CA HIS A 42 -2.52 2.99 4.33
C HIS A 42 -3.69 3.92 3.95
N GLY A 43 -4.86 3.66 4.55
CA GLY A 43 -6.09 4.40 4.32
C GLY A 43 -6.25 5.64 5.20
N ILE A 44 -7.45 6.21 5.19
CA ILE A 44 -7.77 7.41 5.94
C ILE A 44 -7.77 7.12 7.44
N VAL A 45 -7.19 8.02 8.24
CA VAL A 45 -6.94 7.87 9.69
C VAL A 45 -6.08 6.64 10.04
N GLY A 46 -5.51 5.97 9.03
CA GLY A 46 -4.73 4.76 9.19
C GLY A 46 -3.28 5.02 9.60
N SER A 47 -2.52 3.94 9.65
CA SER A 47 -1.10 3.96 9.96
C SER A 47 -0.31 2.87 9.23
N ALA A 48 1.02 2.94 9.29
CA ALA A 48 1.88 1.86 8.81
C ALA A 48 1.56 0.49 9.47
N ALA A 49 1.01 0.49 10.69
CA ALA A 49 0.63 -0.73 11.40
C ALA A 49 -0.54 -1.48 10.74
N ASP A 50 -1.38 -0.79 9.95
CA ASP A 50 -2.48 -1.42 9.20
C ASP A 50 -1.93 -2.45 8.19
N TRP A 51 -0.69 -2.25 7.74
CA TRP A 51 0.02 -3.13 6.83
C TRP A 51 0.94 -4.12 7.53
N LYS A 52 1.02 -4.13 8.87
CA LYS A 52 1.92 -5.01 9.63
C LYS A 52 1.79 -6.47 9.21
N PHE A 53 0.56 -6.99 9.22
CA PHE A 53 0.31 -8.38 8.82
C PHE A 53 0.73 -8.63 7.37
N GLY A 54 0.37 -7.73 6.45
CA GLY A 54 0.75 -7.84 5.05
C GLY A 54 2.27 -7.89 4.87
N ALA A 55 2.99 -6.97 5.51
CA ALA A 55 4.45 -6.93 5.47
C ALA A 55 5.09 -8.21 6.00
N GLU A 56 4.59 -8.75 7.12
CA GLU A 56 5.05 -10.01 7.69
C GLU A 56 4.84 -11.20 6.74
N GLN A 57 3.74 -11.23 5.97
CA GLN A 57 3.53 -12.28 4.97
C GLN A 57 4.50 -12.18 3.79
N PHE A 58 4.81 -10.95 3.33
CA PHE A 58 5.81 -10.75 2.29
C PHE A 58 7.21 -11.16 2.77
N GLU A 59 7.59 -10.82 4.00
CA GLU A 59 8.88 -11.21 4.58
C GLU A 59 9.01 -12.74 4.68
N LYS A 60 7.95 -13.42 5.13
CA LYS A 60 7.93 -14.89 5.26
C LYS A 60 8.06 -15.61 3.92
N LEU A 61 7.46 -15.06 2.86
CA LEU A 61 7.32 -15.77 1.59
C LEU A 61 8.32 -15.31 0.51
N LEU A 62 8.85 -14.09 0.63
CA LEU A 62 9.55 -13.39 -0.46
C LEU A 62 10.71 -12.51 0.03
N SER A 63 11.28 -12.74 1.22
CA SER A 63 12.40 -11.94 1.77
C SER A 63 13.65 -11.93 0.89
N ASP A 64 13.85 -12.96 0.07
CA ASP A 64 14.92 -13.04 -0.93
C ASP A 64 14.67 -12.18 -2.17
N LYS A 65 13.42 -11.76 -2.41
CA LYS A 65 12.96 -11.12 -3.66
C LYS A 65 12.52 -9.69 -3.48
N VAL A 66 11.91 -9.34 -2.35
CA VAL A 66 11.27 -8.04 -2.14
C VAL A 66 11.74 -7.38 -0.86
N ILE A 67 11.75 -6.05 -0.88
CA ILE A 67 11.89 -5.22 0.31
C ILE A 67 10.58 -4.49 0.51
N VAL A 68 9.93 -4.73 1.65
CA VAL A 68 8.66 -4.07 1.99
C VAL A 68 8.93 -2.74 2.68
N HIS A 69 8.19 -1.71 2.27
CA HIS A 69 8.16 -0.41 2.95
C HIS A 69 6.71 -0.02 3.24
N CYS A 70 6.32 -0.04 4.52
CA CYS A 70 5.04 0.49 4.97
C CYS A 70 5.18 2.00 5.19
N SER A 71 4.55 2.79 4.32
CA SER A 71 4.58 4.25 4.37
C SER A 71 4.07 4.78 5.71
N ASN A 72 4.79 5.74 6.30
CA ASN A 72 4.42 6.39 7.55
C ASN A 72 4.23 7.91 7.41
N CYS A 73 4.49 8.48 6.22
CA CYS A 73 4.48 9.92 5.99
C CYS A 73 3.09 10.60 6.11
N ASN A 74 2.00 9.82 6.12
CA ASN A 74 0.62 10.33 6.14
C ASN A 74 -0.25 9.76 7.28
N MET A 75 0.35 9.30 8.38
CA MET A 75 -0.37 8.65 9.47
C MET A 75 -1.42 9.54 10.17
N TYR A 76 -2.49 8.93 10.64
CA TYR A 76 -3.52 9.54 11.49
C TYR A 76 -4.13 10.81 10.86
N LYS A 77 -4.06 11.95 11.55
CA LYS A 77 -4.62 13.23 11.07
C LYS A 77 -3.94 13.76 9.81
N LEU A 78 -2.70 13.37 9.52
CA LEU A 78 -2.00 13.77 8.29
C LEU A 78 -2.67 13.21 7.03
N SER A 79 -3.43 12.11 7.17
CA SER A 79 -4.21 11.52 6.08
C SER A 79 -5.38 12.41 5.60
N LEU A 80 -5.57 13.57 6.24
CA LEU A 80 -6.68 14.48 6.01
C LEU A 80 -6.27 15.73 5.22
N ASP A 81 -4.97 15.93 5.02
CA ASP A 81 -4.36 17.13 4.44
C ASP A 81 -4.61 17.30 2.93
N GLY A 82 -5.23 16.33 2.27
CA GLY A 82 -5.53 16.34 0.85
C GLY A 82 -4.65 15.36 0.09
N VAL A 83 -5.24 14.69 -0.92
CA VAL A 83 -4.55 13.72 -1.78
C VAL A 83 -3.28 14.28 -2.43
N ASP A 84 -3.29 15.56 -2.82
CA ASP A 84 -2.13 16.22 -3.39
C ASP A 84 -0.98 16.36 -2.39
N VAL A 85 -1.25 16.92 -1.20
CA VAL A 85 -0.27 17.10 -0.13
C VAL A 85 0.29 15.76 0.33
N MET A 86 -0.60 14.78 0.54
CA MET A 86 -0.21 13.43 0.91
C MET A 86 0.64 12.76 -0.18
N GLY A 87 0.30 12.98 -1.44
CA GLY A 87 1.01 12.44 -2.59
C GLY A 87 2.43 13.02 -2.74
N GLU A 88 2.62 14.32 -2.48
CA GLU A 88 3.95 14.94 -2.41
C GLU A 88 4.81 14.36 -1.27
N ARG A 89 4.20 14.11 -0.10
CA ARG A 89 4.91 13.48 1.03
C ARG A 89 5.34 12.07 0.68
N LEU A 90 4.43 11.28 0.11
CA LEU A 90 4.74 9.92 -0.31
C LEU A 90 5.81 9.90 -1.41
N ALA A 91 5.76 10.81 -2.38
CA ALA A 91 6.79 10.92 -3.41
C ALA A 91 8.18 11.18 -2.82
N ARG A 92 8.29 12.08 -1.83
CA ARG A 92 9.54 12.33 -1.09
C ARG A 92 10.02 11.13 -0.30
N GLU A 93 9.12 10.47 0.45
CA GLU A 93 9.44 9.25 1.20
C GLU A 93 10.01 8.16 0.29
N ILE A 94 9.42 7.96 -0.90
CA ILE A 94 9.91 6.97 -1.87
C ILE A 94 11.31 7.33 -2.40
N ILE A 95 11.57 8.60 -2.69
CA ILE A 95 12.91 9.06 -3.11
C ILE A 95 13.93 8.78 -1.99
N GLU A 96 13.59 9.08 -0.74
CA GLU A 96 14.46 8.81 0.41
C GLU A 96 14.74 7.31 0.59
N GLU A 97 13.71 6.47 0.49
CA GLU A 97 13.84 5.01 0.65
C GLU A 97 14.65 4.36 -0.47
N THR A 98 14.53 4.86 -1.69
CA THR A 98 15.29 4.36 -2.84
C THR A 98 16.74 4.83 -2.82
N ASN A 99 17.01 6.05 -2.37
CA ASN A 99 18.38 6.55 -2.18
C ASN A 99 19.14 5.75 -1.11
N LYS A 100 18.46 5.26 -0.07
CA LYS A 100 19.05 4.37 0.95
C LYS A 100 19.38 2.98 0.41
N ARG A 101 18.83 2.59 -0.75
CA ARG A 101 18.85 1.22 -1.29
C ARG A 101 19.18 1.23 -2.78
N PRO A 102 20.43 1.55 -3.16
CA PRO A 102 20.84 1.68 -4.57
C PRO A 102 20.70 0.37 -5.38
N GLN A 103 20.54 -0.78 -4.71
CA GLN A 103 20.28 -2.06 -5.35
C GLN A 103 18.85 -2.21 -5.90
N ILE A 104 17.90 -1.38 -5.47
CA ILE A 104 16.51 -1.47 -5.93
C ILE A 104 16.42 -1.09 -7.41
N LYS A 105 15.78 -1.96 -8.19
CA LYS A 105 15.55 -1.79 -9.63
C LYS A 105 14.07 -1.78 -10.00
N LYS A 106 13.23 -2.37 -9.15
CA LYS A 106 11.78 -2.53 -9.38
C LYS A 106 10.98 -1.88 -8.25
N ILE A 107 9.80 -1.37 -8.59
CA ILE A 107 8.84 -0.84 -7.62
C ILE A 107 7.44 -1.41 -7.82
N SER A 108 6.73 -1.62 -6.71
CA SER A 108 5.31 -1.94 -6.69
C SER A 108 4.60 -1.22 -5.56
N PHE A 109 3.30 -1.03 -5.73
CA PHE A 109 2.42 -0.41 -4.76
C PHE A 109 1.30 -1.36 -4.37
N VAL A 110 1.03 -1.43 -3.07
CA VAL A 110 -0.19 -2.01 -2.52
C VAL A 110 -0.84 -0.93 -1.66
N SER A 111 -2.06 -0.54 -1.98
CA SER A 111 -2.67 0.63 -1.35
C SER A 111 -4.12 0.39 -0.99
N HIS A 112 -4.53 0.88 0.18
CA HIS A 112 -5.88 0.69 0.70
C HIS A 112 -6.64 2.02 0.75
N SER A 113 -7.92 2.01 0.32
CA SER A 113 -8.83 3.14 0.40
C SER A 113 -8.21 4.42 -0.20
N VAL A 114 -8.22 5.55 0.52
CA VAL A 114 -7.61 6.82 0.08
C VAL A 114 -6.12 6.67 -0.26
N GLY A 115 -5.42 5.71 0.33
CA GLY A 115 -4.00 5.43 0.03
C GLY A 115 -3.76 5.13 -1.44
N GLY A 116 -4.73 4.54 -2.15
CA GLY A 116 -4.62 4.31 -3.59
C GLY A 116 -4.66 5.60 -4.42
N LEU A 117 -5.39 6.61 -3.97
CA LEU A 117 -5.39 7.94 -4.59
C LEU A 117 -4.06 8.65 -4.32
N VAL A 118 -3.55 8.56 -3.08
CA VAL A 118 -2.25 9.12 -2.69
C VAL A 118 -1.12 8.48 -3.50
N ALA A 119 -1.11 7.15 -3.63
CA ALA A 119 -0.17 6.42 -4.46
C ALA A 119 -0.25 6.83 -5.94
N ARG A 120 -1.47 6.97 -6.47
CA ARG A 120 -1.69 7.41 -7.86
C ARG A 120 -1.15 8.82 -8.11
N TYR A 121 -1.32 9.72 -7.13
CA TYR A 121 -0.74 11.07 -7.22
C TYR A 121 0.79 10.99 -7.20
N ALA A 122 1.37 10.25 -6.25
CA ALA A 122 2.81 10.11 -6.10
C ALA A 122 3.48 9.54 -7.36
N ILE A 123 2.92 8.49 -7.97
CA ILE A 123 3.51 7.93 -9.21
C ILE A 123 3.50 8.94 -10.36
N GLY A 124 2.48 9.81 -10.46
CA GLY A 124 2.43 10.86 -11.47
C GLY A 124 3.52 11.90 -11.30
N ARG A 125 3.93 12.16 -10.05
CA ARG A 125 5.06 13.04 -9.70
C ARG A 125 6.43 12.41 -9.88
N LEU A 126 6.49 11.09 -9.72
CA LEU A 126 7.74 10.31 -9.79
C LEU A 126 8.04 9.79 -11.19
N TYR A 127 7.09 9.88 -12.12
CA TYR A 127 7.22 9.29 -13.43
C TYR A 127 8.29 9.98 -14.28
N ARG A 128 9.04 9.17 -15.01
CA ARG A 128 10.02 9.59 -16.00
C ARG A 128 9.66 8.93 -17.33
N PRO A 129 9.40 9.71 -18.40
CA PRO A 129 9.08 9.14 -19.69
C PRO A 129 10.24 8.31 -20.25
N PRO A 130 9.98 7.40 -21.20
CA PRO A 130 11.03 6.67 -21.90
C PRO A 130 12.05 7.65 -22.48
N ARG A 131 13.34 7.30 -22.42
CA ARG A 131 14.37 8.09 -23.13
C ARG A 131 14.12 7.90 -24.62
N GLN A 132 13.81 8.98 -25.33
CA GLN A 132 13.80 8.97 -26.80
C GLN A 132 15.20 8.57 -27.26
N THR A 133 15.36 7.32 -27.69
CA THR A 133 16.58 6.89 -28.36
C THR A 133 16.54 7.53 -29.74
N SER A 134 17.59 8.32 -30.04
CA SER A 134 17.85 8.89 -31.35
C SER A 134 17.66 7.81 -32.43
N GLN A 135 17.04 8.17 -33.55
CA GLN A 135 16.66 7.32 -34.69
C GLN A 135 17.82 6.45 -35.23
N SER A 136 18.18 5.34 -34.57
CA SER A 136 19.13 4.34 -35.13
C SER A 136 19.28 3.05 -34.29
N ALA A 137 18.27 2.62 -33.52
CA ALA A 137 18.36 1.35 -32.79
C ALA A 137 17.48 0.25 -33.43
N PRO A 138 18.00 -0.98 -33.63
CA PRO A 138 17.26 -2.06 -34.27
C PRO A 138 16.10 -2.53 -33.39
N GLN A 139 14.97 -2.81 -34.05
CA GLN A 139 13.72 -3.20 -33.42
C GLN A 139 13.81 -4.56 -32.73
N ASN A 140 14.15 -4.54 -31.44
CA ASN A 140 13.70 -5.55 -30.48
C ASN A 140 12.81 -4.85 -29.45
N MET A 141 11.66 -4.39 -29.92
CA MET A 141 10.56 -3.88 -29.11
C MET A 141 10.08 -5.01 -28.20
N ASN A 142 10.10 -4.83 -26.88
CA ASN A 142 9.03 -5.34 -26.00
C ASN A 142 9.16 -4.97 -24.51
N ASP A 143 10.25 -4.38 -24.01
CA ASP A 143 10.27 -3.92 -22.60
C ASP A 143 11.12 -2.65 -22.31
N ILE A 144 11.87 -2.12 -23.26
CA ILE A 144 12.81 -0.99 -23.05
C ILE A 144 12.13 0.39 -23.20
N ASP A 145 10.91 0.43 -23.73
CA ASP A 145 10.25 1.68 -24.17
C ASP A 145 9.11 2.16 -23.24
N LYS A 146 9.02 1.60 -22.03
CA LYS A 146 8.03 2.05 -21.03
C LYS A 146 8.69 3.04 -20.07
N GLY A 147 7.94 4.07 -19.68
CA GLY A 147 8.44 5.02 -18.69
C GLY A 147 8.69 4.34 -17.34
N THR A 148 9.39 5.03 -16.46
CA THR A 148 9.84 4.49 -15.16
C THR A 148 9.29 5.34 -14.03
N ILE A 149 9.29 4.79 -12.82
CA ILE A 149 9.01 5.55 -11.60
C ILE A 149 10.35 5.82 -10.93
N ILE A 150 10.82 7.07 -10.98
CA ILE A 150 12.16 7.49 -10.55
C ILE A 150 13.30 6.59 -11.06
N GLY A 151 13.18 6.08 -12.30
CA GLY A 151 14.19 5.20 -12.90
C GLY A 151 14.03 3.73 -12.52
N LEU A 152 13.05 3.39 -11.69
CA LEU A 152 12.70 2.02 -11.34
C LEU A 152 11.65 1.47 -12.32
N GLU A 153 11.79 0.19 -12.63
CA GLU A 153 10.79 -0.55 -13.38
C GLU A 153 9.48 -0.65 -12.58
N ALA A 154 8.38 -0.20 -13.18
CA ALA A 154 7.05 -0.22 -12.58
C ALA A 154 6.40 -1.60 -12.75
N VAL A 155 6.28 -2.38 -11.68
CA VAL A 155 5.81 -3.79 -11.78
C VAL A 155 4.32 -3.92 -11.48
N ASN A 156 3.88 -3.66 -10.24
CA ASN A 156 2.48 -3.79 -9.83
C ASN A 156 1.96 -2.51 -9.19
N PHE A 157 0.77 -2.06 -9.62
CA PHE A 157 -0.01 -1.04 -8.94
C PHE A 157 -1.33 -1.65 -8.48
N ILE A 158 -1.42 -1.98 -7.19
CA ILE A 158 -2.55 -2.70 -6.60
C ILE A 158 -3.28 -1.76 -5.65
N THR A 159 -4.59 -1.64 -5.84
CA THR A 159 -5.46 -0.83 -4.97
C THR A 159 -6.61 -1.67 -4.43
N VAL A 160 -6.96 -1.46 -3.17
CA VAL A 160 -8.01 -2.20 -2.46
C VAL A 160 -9.00 -1.19 -1.89
N ALA A 161 -10.27 -1.28 -2.28
CA ALA A 161 -11.35 -0.38 -1.87
C ALA A 161 -11.05 1.11 -2.12
N SER A 162 -10.26 1.44 -3.15
CA SER A 162 -9.85 2.82 -3.45
C SER A 162 -10.89 3.57 -4.29
N PRO A 163 -11.37 4.75 -3.84
CA PRO A 163 -12.39 5.53 -4.55
C PRO A 163 -11.78 6.35 -5.70
N HIS A 164 -11.26 5.67 -6.73
CA HIS A 164 -10.58 6.32 -7.88
C HIS A 164 -11.45 7.33 -8.65
N LEU A 165 -12.77 7.19 -8.60
CA LEU A 165 -13.73 8.07 -9.25
C LEU A 165 -14.38 9.07 -8.29
N GLY A 166 -13.81 9.21 -7.09
CA GLY A 166 -14.47 9.87 -5.98
C GLY A 166 -15.62 9.03 -5.42
N SER A 167 -16.36 9.63 -4.52
CA SER A 167 -17.43 8.95 -3.80
C SER A 167 -18.56 9.94 -3.56
N ARG A 168 -19.61 9.89 -4.39
CA ARG A 168 -20.72 10.84 -4.36
C ARG A 168 -22.02 10.08 -4.11
N GLY A 169 -22.59 10.24 -2.91
CA GLY A 169 -23.82 9.57 -2.49
C GLY A 169 -25.07 10.06 -3.24
N ASN A 170 -26.01 9.14 -3.48
CA ASN A 170 -27.24 9.42 -4.22
C ASN A 170 -28.31 10.08 -3.31
N LYS A 171 -28.32 11.42 -3.24
CA LYS A 171 -29.39 12.35 -2.77
C LYS A 171 -30.19 12.08 -1.47
N GLN A 172 -29.98 10.99 -0.76
CA GLN A 172 -30.51 10.76 0.59
C GLN A 172 -29.32 10.80 1.53
N VAL A 173 -29.24 11.92 2.26
CA VAL A 173 -28.16 12.43 3.10
C VAL A 173 -26.77 12.57 2.43
N PRO A 174 -26.13 13.75 2.46
CA PRO A 174 -24.77 13.96 1.91
C PRO A 174 -23.65 13.10 2.56
N PHE A 175 -23.98 12.20 3.48
CA PHE A 175 -23.03 11.68 4.47
C PHE A 175 -22.84 10.16 4.51
N LEU A 176 -23.69 9.37 3.85
CA LEU A 176 -23.77 7.92 4.16
C LEU A 176 -23.56 6.99 2.96
N PHE A 177 -22.97 7.48 1.85
CA PHE A 177 -22.55 6.74 0.64
C PHE A 177 -23.26 5.40 0.31
N GLY A 178 -24.57 5.27 0.54
CA GLY A 178 -25.34 4.05 0.22
C GLY A 178 -24.90 2.74 0.90
N PHE A 179 -23.97 2.76 1.86
CA PHE A 179 -23.49 1.55 2.56
C PHE A 179 -23.55 1.74 4.09
N THR A 180 -24.21 0.82 4.79
CA THR A 180 -24.31 0.75 6.28
C THR A 180 -22.93 0.73 6.97
N VAL A 181 -21.90 0.34 6.23
CA VAL A 181 -20.48 0.34 6.64
C VAL A 181 -20.01 1.73 7.11
N ILE A 182 -20.62 2.81 6.62
CA ILE A 182 -20.13 4.17 6.87
C ILE A 182 -20.80 4.82 8.08
N GLU A 183 -21.94 4.34 8.55
CA GLU A 183 -22.53 4.86 9.80
C GLU A 183 -21.58 4.73 10.99
N THR A 184 -20.76 3.68 11.02
CA THR A 184 -19.76 3.48 12.09
C THR A 184 -18.51 4.35 11.91
N PHE A 185 -18.15 4.69 10.68
CA PHE A 185 -17.06 5.63 10.39
C PHE A 185 -17.53 7.10 10.42
N ALA A 186 -18.82 7.38 10.26
CA ALA A 186 -19.37 8.72 10.14
C ALA A 186 -19.04 9.62 11.34
N CYS A 187 -19.01 9.07 12.55
CA CYS A 187 -18.62 9.81 13.76
C CYS A 187 -17.15 10.28 13.72
N TYR A 188 -16.25 9.55 13.06
CA TYR A 188 -14.83 9.94 12.89
C TYR A 188 -14.60 10.73 11.60
N ILE A 189 -15.42 10.47 10.58
CA ILE A 189 -15.30 11.04 9.22
C ILE A 189 -16.02 12.37 9.08
N ILE A 190 -16.85 12.78 10.06
CA ILE A 190 -17.59 14.05 10.01
C ILE A 190 -16.67 15.25 9.75
N HIS A 191 -15.55 15.32 10.46
CA HIS A 191 -14.56 16.38 10.28
C HIS A 191 -13.75 16.24 8.99
N LEU A 192 -13.72 15.04 8.39
CA LEU A 192 -12.97 14.78 7.16
C LEU A 192 -13.71 15.29 5.94
N ILE A 193 -15.04 15.29 5.98
CA ILE A 193 -15.87 15.97 4.97
C ILE A 193 -15.54 17.47 4.92
N PHE A 194 -15.16 18.06 6.06
CA PHE A 194 -14.67 19.45 6.12
C PHE A 194 -13.17 19.59 5.79
N GLY A 195 -12.40 18.51 5.79
CA GLY A 195 -10.99 18.50 5.42
C GLY A 195 -10.76 18.51 3.91
N LYS A 196 -9.54 18.86 3.49
CA LYS A 196 -9.16 18.91 2.06
C LYS A 196 -9.29 17.54 1.39
N THR A 197 -8.99 16.45 2.11
CA THR A 197 -9.19 15.08 1.60
C THR A 197 -10.65 14.79 1.29
N GLY A 198 -11.58 15.20 2.16
CA GLY A 198 -13.01 15.06 1.88
C GLY A 198 -13.42 15.82 0.63
N LYS A 199 -13.00 17.08 0.50
CA LYS A 199 -13.27 17.87 -0.72
C LYS A 199 -12.83 17.14 -2.00
N HIS A 200 -11.64 16.55 -2.01
CA HIS A 200 -11.15 15.77 -3.15
C HIS A 200 -12.01 14.52 -3.41
N LEU A 201 -12.36 13.76 -2.36
CA LEU A 201 -13.19 12.56 -2.48
C LEU A 201 -14.60 12.86 -3.01
N PHE A 202 -15.18 13.99 -2.61
CA PHE A 202 -16.52 14.41 -3.03
C PHE A 202 -16.54 15.24 -4.33
N LEU A 203 -15.37 15.51 -4.92
CA LEU A 203 -15.23 16.33 -6.13
C LEU A 203 -15.76 17.77 -5.92
N THR A 204 -15.51 18.35 -4.74
CA THR A 204 -15.95 19.71 -4.36
C THR A 204 -14.78 20.69 -4.18
N ASP A 205 -13.62 20.37 -4.75
CA ASP A 205 -12.37 21.16 -4.71
C ASP A 205 -12.15 21.97 -6.00
N ASN A 206 -13.22 22.58 -6.52
CA ASN A 206 -13.19 23.41 -7.73
C ASN A 206 -12.94 24.90 -7.42
N ASP A 207 -12.21 25.19 -6.33
CA ASP A 207 -12.11 26.50 -5.69
C ASP A 207 -11.50 27.59 -6.63
N ASP A 208 -10.65 27.20 -7.60
CA ASP A 208 -9.95 28.12 -8.52
C ASP A 208 -10.44 28.07 -9.98
N GLY A 209 -11.64 27.54 -10.22
CA GLY A 209 -12.17 27.30 -11.58
C GLY A 209 -11.51 26.11 -12.30
N MET A 210 -10.60 25.42 -11.61
CA MET A 210 -9.97 24.19 -12.07
C MET A 210 -10.89 22.98 -11.86
N PRO A 211 -10.79 21.94 -12.70
CA PRO A 211 -11.47 20.68 -12.44
C PRO A 211 -11.01 20.06 -11.10
N PRO A 212 -11.91 19.36 -10.37
CA PRO A 212 -11.56 18.60 -9.17
C PRO A 212 -10.31 17.73 -9.35
N LEU A 213 -9.48 17.60 -8.32
CA LEU A 213 -8.19 16.90 -8.41
C LEU A 213 -8.33 15.48 -8.97
N LEU A 214 -9.33 14.71 -8.52
CA LEU A 214 -9.49 13.34 -9.00
C LEU A 214 -9.83 13.27 -10.49
N LEU A 215 -10.52 14.28 -11.01
CA LEU A 215 -10.77 14.41 -12.44
C LEU A 215 -9.48 14.79 -13.19
N ARG A 216 -8.65 15.68 -12.62
CA ARG A 216 -7.33 16.00 -13.18
C ARG A 216 -6.39 14.78 -13.24
N MET A 217 -6.54 13.83 -12.31
CA MET A 217 -5.73 12.60 -12.29
C MET A 217 -6.15 11.54 -13.31
N VAL A 218 -7.24 11.74 -14.06
CA VAL A 218 -7.68 10.83 -15.14
C VAL A 218 -6.80 10.94 -16.39
N ASP A 219 -6.11 12.06 -16.56
CA ASP A 219 -5.17 12.32 -17.64
C ASP A 219 -3.85 12.88 -17.08
N ASP A 220 -2.87 13.13 -17.95
CA ASP A 220 -1.68 13.90 -17.58
C ASP A 220 -2.05 15.39 -17.45
N TRP A 221 -1.59 16.03 -16.37
CA TRP A 221 -2.02 17.38 -16.02
C TRP A 221 -0.86 18.23 -15.49
N GLY A 222 -0.58 19.34 -16.18
CA GLY A 222 0.48 20.26 -15.78
C GLY A 222 1.86 19.58 -15.82
N ASP A 223 2.55 19.58 -14.69
CA ASP A 223 3.84 18.93 -14.49
C ASP A 223 3.74 17.47 -14.03
N ALA A 224 2.54 16.97 -13.76
CA ALA A 224 2.32 15.61 -13.28
C ALA A 224 1.74 14.71 -14.39
N GLN A 225 2.33 13.53 -14.56
CA GLN A 225 1.99 12.58 -15.63
C GLN A 225 1.24 11.38 -15.06
N PHE A 226 0.03 11.60 -14.54
CA PHE A 226 -0.73 10.60 -13.78
C PHE A 226 -1.11 9.37 -14.60
N MET A 227 -1.62 9.57 -15.83
CA MET A 227 -2.11 8.46 -16.64
C MET A 227 -0.94 7.72 -17.30
N SER A 228 0.07 8.46 -17.78
CA SER A 228 1.32 7.88 -18.29
C SER A 228 2.04 7.06 -17.22
N ALA A 229 2.12 7.57 -15.98
CA ALA A 229 2.70 6.83 -14.86
C ALA A 229 1.96 5.51 -14.61
N LEU A 230 0.63 5.55 -14.57
CA LEU A 230 -0.18 4.37 -14.32
C LEU A 230 -0.04 3.34 -15.45
N GLN A 231 0.02 3.79 -16.70
CA GLN A 231 0.24 2.94 -17.87
C GLN A 231 1.60 2.23 -17.87
N SER A 232 2.62 2.84 -17.26
CA SER A 232 3.96 2.25 -17.17
C SER A 232 4.03 0.95 -16.36
N PHE A 233 3.10 0.75 -15.41
CA PHE A 233 3.06 -0.46 -14.59
C PHE A 233 2.73 -1.69 -15.43
N LYS A 234 3.50 -2.78 -15.26
CA LYS A 234 3.23 -4.07 -15.94
C LYS A 234 1.86 -4.63 -15.56
N ARG A 235 1.43 -4.46 -14.31
CA ARG A 235 0.12 -4.89 -13.81
C ARG A 235 -0.55 -3.76 -13.01
N ARG A 236 -1.83 -3.53 -13.31
CA ARG A 236 -2.73 -2.63 -12.56
C ARG A 236 -3.91 -3.45 -12.08
N VAL A 237 -4.14 -3.49 -10.77
CA VAL A 237 -5.21 -4.31 -10.17
C VAL A 237 -6.01 -3.45 -9.21
N ALA A 238 -7.34 -3.50 -9.33
CA ALA A 238 -8.25 -2.87 -8.40
C ALA A 238 -9.13 -3.96 -7.78
N TYR A 239 -9.02 -4.13 -6.47
CA TYR A 239 -9.93 -4.96 -5.69
C TYR A 239 -11.01 -4.06 -5.09
N SER A 240 -12.25 -4.41 -5.34
CA SER A 240 -13.43 -3.76 -4.77
C SER A 240 -14.39 -4.81 -4.29
N ASN A 241 -15.03 -4.57 -3.16
CA ASN A 241 -16.06 -5.47 -2.69
C ASN A 241 -17.38 -5.22 -3.43
N VAL A 242 -18.03 -6.32 -3.81
CA VAL A 242 -19.27 -6.32 -4.62
C VAL A 242 -20.50 -6.57 -3.73
N GLY A 243 -20.32 -7.17 -2.53
CA GLY A 243 -21.37 -7.35 -1.52
C GLY A 243 -20.91 -8.18 -0.30
N HIS A 244 -21.63 -8.04 0.82
CA HIS A 244 -21.47 -8.82 2.08
C HIS A 244 -20.21 -8.63 2.93
N ASP A 245 -19.60 -7.45 2.96
CA ASP A 245 -18.51 -7.20 3.91
C ASP A 245 -19.01 -7.00 5.34
N ARG A 246 -18.38 -7.74 6.27
CA ARG A 246 -18.38 -7.39 7.69
C ARG A 246 -17.11 -6.58 7.98
N ILE A 247 -17.27 -5.42 8.60
CA ILE A 247 -16.15 -4.67 9.16
C ILE A 247 -15.56 -5.50 10.31
N LEU A 248 -14.25 -5.79 10.28
CA LEU A 248 -13.55 -6.36 11.41
C LEU A 248 -13.17 -5.23 12.38
N PHE A 249 -13.77 -5.20 13.56
CA PHE A 249 -13.38 -4.29 14.63
C PHE A 249 -12.19 -4.87 15.39
N LEU A 250 -11.00 -4.27 15.26
CA LEU A 250 -9.95 -4.40 16.27
C LEU A 250 -10.31 -3.46 17.42
N LEU A 251 -11.20 -3.92 18.31
CA LEU A 251 -11.34 -3.32 19.63
C LEU A 251 -10.01 -3.54 20.37
N LEU A 252 -9.15 -2.53 20.36
CA LEU A 252 -8.05 -2.42 21.31
C LEU A 252 -8.69 -2.39 22.70
N LYS A 253 -8.69 -3.53 23.39
CA LYS A 253 -8.97 -3.58 24.82
C LYS A 253 -7.89 -2.75 25.51
N SER A 254 -8.30 -1.58 26.02
CA SER A 254 -7.61 -0.85 27.08
C SER A 254 -7.54 -1.69 28.35
#